data_AF-A0A098S8U6-F1
#
_entry.id   AF-A0A098S8U6-F1
#
_cell.length_a   1.000
_cell.length_b   1.000
_cell.length_c   1.000
_cell.angle_alpha   90.00
_cell.angle_beta   90.00
_cell.angle_gamma   90.00
#
_symmetry.space_group_name_H-M   'P 1'
#
loop_
_entity.id
_entity.type
_entity.pdbx_description
1 polymer ?
#
loop_
_entity_poly.entity_id
_entity_poly.type
_entity_poly.pdbx_seq_one_letter_code
_entity_poly.pdbx_strand_id
1 'polypeptide(L)'
;MATRWNDSFAEWDIFTTESESRGELRLTSVAQDDWSRWQYRIGEGVGTIRQKWPDNPNEWEARGDNAIATARTIFRNNFREWRVTDGTHTVTLRTRYQNLAEDWAIGSERHGWFEMYTAYEGDLRDWIVVDELSDEVPLPMRMLLGFLVVYHSTPKL
;
A
#
# COMPACT_ATOMS: atom_id res chain seq x y z
N MET A 1 -9.29 -0.21 5.76
CA MET A 1 -8.24 -1.18 6.13
C MET A 1 -7.96 -1.02 7.60
N ALA A 2 -7.86 -2.10 8.36
CA ALA A 2 -7.54 -2.02 9.80
C ALA A 2 -6.52 -3.08 10.20
N THR A 3 -5.74 -2.83 11.25
CA THR A 3 -4.85 -3.85 11.81
C THR A 3 -5.67 -5.03 12.33
N ARG A 4 -5.20 -6.25 12.05
CA ARG A 4 -5.85 -7.46 12.57
C ARG A 4 -5.67 -7.60 14.08
N TRP A 5 -4.55 -7.13 14.59
CA TRP A 5 -4.17 -7.16 16.01
C TRP A 5 -3.80 -5.76 16.47
N ASN A 6 -4.37 -5.31 17.59
CA ASN A 6 -4.18 -3.93 18.07
C ASN A 6 -2.74 -3.59 18.48
N ASP A 7 -1.90 -4.60 18.68
CA ASP A 7 -0.49 -4.52 19.08
C ASP A 7 0.48 -4.84 17.94
N SER A 8 0.00 -5.05 16.71
CA SER A 8 0.85 -5.40 15.57
C SER A 8 0.40 -4.77 14.26
N PHE A 9 1.36 -4.17 13.54
CA PHE A 9 1.18 -3.66 12.18
C PHE A 9 1.58 -4.69 11.10
N ALA A 10 1.84 -5.94 11.48
CA ALA A 10 2.27 -7.00 10.56
C ALA A 10 1.13 -7.64 9.76
N GLU A 11 -0.12 -7.42 10.17
CA GLU A 11 -1.32 -8.01 9.56
C GLU A 11 -2.45 -6.98 9.48
N TRP A 12 -3.07 -6.89 8.31
CA TRP A 12 -4.12 -5.94 7.99
C TRP A 12 -5.29 -6.64 7.35
N ASP A 13 -6.48 -6.23 7.74
CA ASP A 13 -7.74 -6.60 7.13
C ASP A 13 -8.21 -5.50 6.17
N ILE A 14 -8.65 -5.94 4.99
CA ILE A 14 -9.14 -5.07 3.93
C ILE A 14 -10.64 -5.30 3.81
N PHE A 15 -11.40 -4.23 4.01
CA PHE A 15 -12.86 -4.24 3.93
C PHE A 15 -13.26 -3.51 2.66
N THR A 16 -13.96 -4.21 1.77
CA THR A 16 -14.52 -3.65 0.53
C THR A 16 -16.02 -3.45 0.71
N THR A 17 -16.58 -2.36 0.20
CA THR A 17 -18.03 -2.11 0.22
C THR A 17 -18.80 -3.07 -0.68
N GLU A 18 -18.17 -3.65 -1.70
CA GLU A 18 -18.82 -4.45 -2.75
C GLU A 18 -18.87 -5.95 -2.47
N SER A 19 -18.16 -6.45 -1.44
CA SER A 19 -18.10 -7.88 -1.16
C SER A 19 -18.13 -8.19 0.32
N GLU A 20 -18.86 -9.24 0.72
CA GLU A 20 -18.77 -9.82 2.08
C GLU A 20 -17.38 -10.44 2.34
N SER A 21 -16.55 -10.56 1.30
CA SER A 21 -15.19 -11.11 1.36
C SER A 21 -14.20 -10.12 1.99
N ARG A 22 -13.65 -10.50 3.13
CA ARG A 22 -12.53 -9.83 3.82
C ARG A 22 -11.22 -10.12 3.09
N GLY A 23 -10.54 -9.08 2.62
CA GLY A 23 -9.17 -9.18 2.12
C GLY A 23 -8.15 -9.13 3.26
N GLU A 24 -6.91 -9.51 2.98
CA GLU A 24 -5.79 -9.49 3.92
C GLU A 24 -4.52 -8.95 3.26
N LEU A 25 -3.69 -8.25 4.05
CA LEU A 25 -2.31 -7.90 3.75
C LEU A 25 -1.46 -8.27 4.97
N ARG A 26 -0.46 -9.14 4.81
CA ARG A 26 0.34 -9.62 5.94
C ARG A 26 1.79 -9.92 5.58
N LEU A 27 2.67 -9.93 6.57
CA LEU A 27 4.04 -10.44 6.42
C LEU A 27 4.05 -11.89 5.93
N THR A 28 5.02 -12.24 5.08
CA THR A 28 5.21 -13.62 4.64
C THR A 28 5.79 -14.49 5.75
N SER A 29 6.62 -13.93 6.64
CA SER A 29 7.20 -14.63 7.79
C SER A 29 7.35 -13.69 8.98
N VAL A 30 6.40 -13.77 9.91
CA VAL A 30 6.44 -13.01 11.17
C VAL A 30 7.63 -13.45 12.06
N ALA A 31 8.07 -14.71 11.97
CA ALA A 31 9.10 -15.28 12.84
C ALA A 31 10.53 -14.73 12.62
N GLN A 32 10.76 -13.88 11.62
CA GLN A 32 12.10 -13.37 11.28
C GLN A 32 12.20 -11.84 11.35
N ASP A 33 11.16 -11.13 11.81
CA ASP A 33 11.06 -9.66 11.74
C ASP A 33 11.44 -9.11 10.35
N ASP A 34 11.16 -9.90 9.29
CA ASP A 34 11.46 -9.52 7.92
C ASP A 34 10.30 -8.72 7.33
N TRP A 35 10.35 -7.42 7.56
CA TRP A 35 9.41 -6.45 7.03
C TRP A 35 9.55 -6.21 5.52
N SER A 36 10.53 -6.85 4.85
CA SER A 36 10.79 -6.66 3.42
C SER A 36 9.88 -7.47 2.50
N ARG A 37 9.04 -8.37 3.05
CA ARG A 37 8.18 -9.28 2.27
C ARG A 37 6.78 -9.43 2.84
N TRP A 38 5.81 -9.21 1.97
CA TRP A 38 4.39 -9.22 2.28
C TRP A 38 3.63 -10.03 1.25
N GLN A 39 2.47 -10.50 1.66
CA GLN A 39 1.49 -11.14 0.79
C GLN A 39 0.14 -10.48 0.98
N TYR A 40 -0.64 -10.41 -0.10
CA TYR A 40 -2.01 -9.95 -0.05
C TYR A 40 -2.96 -10.97 -0.67
N ARG A 41 -4.22 -10.90 -0.24
CA ARG A 41 -5.35 -11.63 -0.83
C ARG A 41 -6.58 -10.75 -0.76
N ILE A 42 -7.30 -10.58 -1.87
CA ILE A 42 -8.57 -9.86 -1.91
C ILE A 42 -9.47 -10.50 -2.96
N GLY A 43 -10.65 -10.96 -2.54
CA GLY A 43 -11.47 -11.86 -3.36
C GLY A 43 -10.65 -13.08 -3.81
N GLU A 44 -10.56 -13.27 -5.13
CA GLU A 44 -9.73 -14.31 -5.76
C GLU A 44 -8.28 -13.86 -6.05
N GLY A 45 -8.02 -12.55 -6.01
CA GLY A 45 -6.71 -11.99 -6.33
C GLY A 45 -5.70 -12.26 -5.23
N VAL A 46 -4.54 -12.80 -5.62
CA VAL A 46 -3.44 -13.15 -4.70
C VAL A 46 -2.13 -12.60 -5.23
N GLY A 47 -1.30 -12.07 -4.34
CA GLY A 47 0.02 -11.65 -4.73
C GLY A 47 0.97 -11.37 -3.58
N THR A 48 2.12 -10.82 -3.95
CA THR A 48 3.23 -10.52 -3.04
C THR A 48 3.72 -9.09 -3.25
N ILE A 49 4.26 -8.51 -2.19
CA ILE A 49 4.93 -7.21 -2.22
C ILE A 49 6.29 -7.39 -1.53
N ARG A 50 7.35 -6.90 -2.16
CA ARG A 50 8.71 -7.01 -1.60
C ARG A 50 9.59 -5.84 -1.97
N GLN A 51 10.67 -5.63 -1.22
CA GLN A 51 11.75 -4.77 -1.70
C GLN A 51 12.28 -5.33 -3.03
N LYS A 52 12.39 -4.46 -4.02
CA LYS A 52 12.83 -4.85 -5.37
C LYS A 52 14.27 -5.34 -5.34
N TRP A 53 15.11 -4.62 -4.60
CA TRP A 53 16.51 -4.92 -4.34
C TRP A 53 16.72 -5.18 -2.85
N PRO A 54 17.62 -6.11 -2.46
CA PRO A 54 17.97 -6.34 -1.06
C PRO A 54 18.38 -5.04 -0.37
N ASP A 55 17.88 -4.83 0.85
CA ASP A 55 18.20 -3.70 1.74
C ASP A 55 17.96 -2.31 1.13
N ASN A 56 17.08 -2.22 0.12
CA ASN A 56 16.73 -0.96 -0.51
C ASN A 56 15.27 -0.59 -0.23
N PRO A 57 15.00 0.14 0.86
CA PRO A 57 13.64 0.56 1.19
C PRO A 57 13.11 1.63 0.23
N ASN A 58 13.89 2.12 -0.74
CA ASN A 58 13.45 3.12 -1.72
C ASN A 58 12.77 2.50 -2.95
N GLU A 59 12.82 1.18 -3.11
CA GLU A 59 12.26 0.49 -4.27
C GLU A 59 11.49 -0.76 -3.87
N TRP A 60 10.21 -0.79 -4.23
CA TRP A 60 9.30 -1.90 -3.96
C TRP A 60 8.71 -2.45 -5.25
N GLU A 61 8.30 -3.71 -5.21
CA GLU A 61 7.65 -4.39 -6.31
C GLU A 61 6.49 -5.23 -5.77
N ALA A 62 5.35 -5.14 -6.45
CA ALA A 62 4.19 -5.99 -6.23
C ALA A 62 3.97 -6.90 -7.44
N ARG A 63 3.65 -8.17 -7.20
CA ARG A 63 3.35 -9.16 -8.24
C ARG A 63 2.10 -9.95 -7.89
N GLY A 64 1.23 -10.17 -8.85
CA GLY A 64 0.00 -10.96 -8.73
C GLY A 64 -0.77 -10.94 -10.05
N ASP A 65 -1.57 -11.98 -10.31
CA ASP A 65 -2.45 -12.06 -11.49
C ASP A 65 -1.77 -11.71 -12.84
N ASN A 66 -0.56 -12.24 -13.06
CA ASN A 66 0.30 -11.96 -14.23
C ASN A 66 0.67 -10.48 -14.46
N ALA A 67 0.45 -9.61 -13.48
CA ALA A 67 0.85 -8.21 -13.51
C ALA A 67 1.98 -7.92 -12.50
N ILE A 68 2.77 -6.89 -12.81
CA ILE A 68 3.84 -6.40 -11.96
C ILE A 68 3.69 -4.89 -11.83
N ALA A 69 3.68 -4.40 -10.59
CA ALA A 69 3.80 -2.98 -10.30
C ALA A 69 5.10 -2.71 -9.53
N THR A 70 5.71 -1.56 -9.77
CA THR A 70 6.91 -1.11 -9.07
C THR A 70 6.69 0.27 -8.49
N ALA A 71 7.33 0.52 -7.35
CA ALA A 71 7.34 1.82 -6.71
C ALA A 71 8.77 2.24 -6.42
N ARG A 72 9.03 3.54 -6.55
CA ARG A 72 10.28 4.14 -6.11
C ARG A 72 10.06 5.51 -5.49
N THR A 73 10.83 5.87 -4.47
CA THR A 73 10.81 7.24 -3.94
C THR A 73 11.19 8.24 -5.03
N ILE A 74 10.53 9.40 -5.09
CA ILE A 74 10.92 10.49 -6.01
C ILE A 74 12.30 11.03 -5.65
N PHE A 75 12.54 11.25 -4.36
CA PHE A 75 13.83 11.63 -3.80
C PHE A 75 14.31 10.54 -2.86
N ARG A 76 15.59 10.16 -2.99
CA ARG A 76 16.17 9.09 -2.17
C ARG A 76 15.99 9.38 -0.68
N ASN A 77 15.52 8.38 0.06
CA ASN A 77 15.20 8.41 1.48
C ASN A 77 14.12 9.42 1.89
N ASN A 78 13.39 9.98 0.92
CA ASN A 78 12.16 10.71 1.18
C ASN A 78 10.97 9.78 0.95
N PHE A 79 10.52 9.16 2.03
CA PHE A 79 9.42 8.20 1.99
C PHE A 79 8.03 8.84 1.92
N ARG A 80 7.92 10.17 1.75
CA ARG A 80 6.63 10.88 1.66
C ARG A 80 6.10 11.01 0.23
N GLU A 81 6.89 10.62 -0.77
CA GLU A 81 6.53 10.77 -2.17
C GLU A 81 7.11 9.63 -3.02
N TRP A 82 6.22 8.95 -3.74
CA TRP A 82 6.52 7.73 -4.49
C TRP A 82 5.99 7.82 -5.91
N ARG A 83 6.81 7.43 -6.88
CA ARG A 83 6.36 7.08 -8.21
C ARG A 83 5.97 5.61 -8.21
N VAL A 84 4.74 5.31 -8.59
CA VAL A 84 4.23 3.95 -8.72
C VAL A 84 3.81 3.71 -10.17
N THR A 85 4.19 2.58 -10.74
CA THR A 85 3.89 2.23 -12.15
C THR A 85 3.78 0.73 -12.36
N ASP A 86 2.88 0.32 -13.24
CA ASP A 86 2.75 -1.05 -13.77
C ASP A 86 3.43 -1.21 -15.16
N GLY A 87 4.09 -0.16 -15.65
CA GLY A 87 4.67 -0.08 -17.00
C GLY A 87 3.80 0.65 -18.04
N THR A 88 2.49 0.72 -17.82
CA THR A 88 1.52 1.43 -18.70
C THR A 88 0.98 2.69 -18.02
N HIS A 89 0.54 2.54 -16.76
CA HIS A 89 0.05 3.57 -15.88
C HIS A 89 1.17 4.07 -14.97
N THR A 90 1.21 5.36 -14.69
CA THR A 90 2.15 5.95 -13.73
C THR A 90 1.44 6.99 -12.89
N VAL A 91 1.58 6.87 -11.58
CA VAL A 91 1.01 7.79 -10.60
C VAL A 91 2.08 8.25 -9.61
N THR A 92 1.85 9.42 -9.02
CA THR A 92 2.65 9.90 -7.89
C THR A 92 1.77 9.88 -6.64
N LEU A 93 2.11 8.99 -5.71
CA LEU A 93 1.50 8.91 -4.38
C LEU A 93 2.31 9.81 -3.43
N ARG A 94 1.63 10.67 -2.66
CA ARG A 94 2.30 11.57 -1.71
C ARG A 94 1.44 11.88 -0.49
N THR A 95 2.08 12.27 0.61
CA THR A 95 1.34 12.84 1.74
C THR A 95 0.69 14.16 1.34
N ARG A 96 -0.56 14.38 1.76
CA ARG A 96 -1.29 15.63 1.47
C ARG A 96 -0.72 16.81 2.26
N TYR A 97 -0.31 16.54 3.50
CA TYR A 97 0.31 17.50 4.39
C TYR A 97 1.73 17.04 4.74
N GLN A 98 2.69 17.96 4.73
CA GLN A 98 4.10 17.61 4.93
C GLN A 98 4.40 17.06 6.33
N ASN A 99 3.55 17.35 7.31
CA ASN A 99 3.74 16.98 8.71
C ASN A 99 2.81 15.85 9.19
N LEU A 100 1.92 15.35 8.34
CA LEU A 100 0.98 14.29 8.69
C LEU A 100 1.26 13.06 7.84
N ALA A 101 1.62 11.96 8.49
CA ALA A 101 1.74 10.65 7.85
C ALA A 101 0.36 10.01 7.63
N GLU A 102 -0.72 10.70 7.97
CA GLU A 102 -2.07 10.16 8.10
C GLU A 102 -2.99 10.44 6.90
N ASP A 103 -2.50 11.15 5.88
CA ASP A 103 -3.29 11.50 4.69
C ASP A 103 -2.40 11.44 3.44
N TRP A 104 -2.75 10.54 2.53
CA TRP A 104 -2.03 10.25 1.30
C TRP A 104 -2.97 10.26 0.11
N ALA A 105 -2.52 10.80 -1.01
CA ALA A 105 -3.31 10.85 -2.23
C ALA A 105 -2.47 10.73 -3.50
N ILE A 106 -3.14 10.35 -4.60
CA ILE A 106 -2.60 10.44 -5.95
C ILE A 106 -2.98 11.80 -6.56
N GLY A 107 -1.97 12.55 -7.03
CA GLY A 107 -2.17 13.90 -7.57
C GLY A 107 -2.47 13.99 -9.07
N SER A 108 -3.05 12.96 -9.70
CA SER A 108 -3.22 12.91 -11.18
C SER A 108 -4.64 12.53 -11.58
N GLU A 109 -5.34 13.43 -12.27
CA GLU A 109 -6.69 13.18 -12.80
C GLU A 109 -6.73 12.12 -13.93
N ARG A 110 -5.58 11.80 -14.54
CA ARG A 110 -5.51 10.96 -15.75
C ARG A 110 -5.92 9.49 -15.53
N HIS A 111 -5.70 8.96 -14.34
CA HIS A 111 -5.87 7.53 -14.05
C HIS A 111 -6.94 7.27 -12.98
N GLY A 112 -7.72 8.29 -12.66
CA GLY A 112 -8.69 8.27 -11.57
C GLY A 112 -8.10 8.83 -10.26
N TRP A 113 -8.82 8.61 -9.17
CA TRP A 113 -8.47 9.16 -7.85
C TRP A 113 -8.16 8.04 -6.87
N PHE A 114 -7.20 8.27 -5.99
CA PHE A 114 -6.90 7.39 -4.86
C PHE A 114 -6.51 8.24 -3.67
N GLU A 115 -7.10 7.95 -2.52
CA GLU A 115 -6.68 8.51 -1.23
C GLU A 115 -6.75 7.46 -0.12
N MET A 116 -5.87 7.63 0.86
CA MET A 116 -5.90 6.89 2.11
C MET A 116 -5.66 7.83 3.27
N TYR A 117 -6.52 7.74 4.28
CA TYR A 117 -6.40 8.54 5.49
C TYR A 117 -6.86 7.78 6.73
N THR A 118 -6.40 8.19 7.90
CA THR A 118 -6.82 7.57 9.17
C THR A 118 -8.31 7.81 9.40
N ALA A 119 -9.04 6.77 9.85
CA ALA A 119 -10.46 6.90 10.17
C ALA A 119 -10.68 7.80 11.40
N TYR A 120 -9.70 7.80 12.31
CA TYR A 120 -9.64 8.65 13.48
C TYR A 120 -8.27 9.32 13.54
N GLU A 121 -8.24 10.62 13.77
CA GLU A 121 -7.01 11.40 13.88
C GLU A 121 -6.06 10.78 14.92
N GLY A 122 -4.81 10.55 14.51
CA GLY A 122 -3.76 9.93 15.31
C GLY A 122 -3.84 8.40 15.44
N ASP A 123 -4.90 7.75 14.94
CA ASP A 123 -5.03 6.30 15.00
C ASP A 123 -4.56 5.62 13.70
N LEU A 124 -3.28 5.25 13.68
CA LEU A 124 -2.63 4.58 12.55
C LEU A 124 -3.09 3.13 12.36
N ARG A 125 -4.01 2.62 13.18
CA ARG A 125 -4.52 1.23 13.08
C ARG A 125 -5.72 1.10 12.17
N ASP A 126 -6.41 2.20 11.86
CA ASP A 126 -7.63 2.18 11.06
C ASP A 126 -7.58 3.26 9.96
N TRP A 127 -7.75 2.83 8.72
CA TRP A 127 -7.58 3.64 7.52
C TRP A 127 -8.80 3.52 6.62
N ILE A 128 -9.29 4.66 6.15
CA ILE A 128 -10.21 4.74 5.04
C ILE A 128 -9.41 4.70 3.74
N VAL A 129 -9.87 3.90 2.78
CA VAL A 129 -9.33 3.82 1.43
C VAL A 129 -10.44 4.27 0.49
N VAL A 130 -10.17 5.26 -0.34
CA VAL A 130 -11.03 5.64 -1.47
C VAL A 130 -10.25 5.34 -2.73
N ASP A 131 -10.72 4.37 -3.49
CA ASP A 131 -10.08 3.91 -4.73
C ASP A 131 -11.05 4.05 -5.90
N GLU A 132 -10.88 5.12 -6.66
CA GLU A 132 -11.62 5.48 -7.87
C GLU A 132 -10.68 5.45 -9.08
N LEU A 133 -9.64 4.60 -9.03
CA LEU A 133 -8.73 4.39 -10.17
C LEU A 133 -9.46 3.61 -11.26
N SER A 134 -9.09 3.89 -12.52
CA SER A 134 -9.60 3.16 -13.70
C SER A 134 -9.45 1.65 -13.53
N ASP A 135 -10.44 0.86 -13.97
CA ASP A 135 -10.42 -0.61 -13.95
C ASP A 135 -9.22 -1.21 -14.70
N GLU A 136 -8.59 -0.44 -15.59
CA GLU A 136 -7.35 -0.81 -16.27
C GLU A 136 -6.12 -0.85 -15.34
N VAL A 137 -6.20 -0.21 -14.17
CA VAL A 137 -5.14 -0.24 -13.16
C VAL A 137 -5.18 -1.59 -12.42
N PRO A 138 -4.12 -2.41 -12.55
CA PRO A 138 -4.15 -3.79 -12.08
C PRO A 138 -4.04 -3.87 -10.56
N LEU A 139 -4.58 -4.95 -10.00
CA LEU A 139 -4.61 -5.18 -8.55
C LEU A 139 -3.24 -5.03 -7.85
N PRO A 140 -2.11 -5.55 -8.39
CA PRO A 140 -0.80 -5.34 -7.76
C PRO A 140 -0.45 -3.85 -7.57
N MET A 141 -0.86 -2.96 -8.47
CA MET A 141 -0.61 -1.53 -8.36
C MET A 141 -1.46 -0.91 -7.24
N ARG A 142 -2.74 -1.25 -7.16
CA ARG A 142 -3.66 -0.81 -6.07
C ARG A 142 -3.15 -1.27 -4.70
N MET A 143 -2.76 -2.54 -4.60
CA MET A 143 -2.19 -3.09 -3.37
C MET A 143 -0.86 -2.45 -3.00
N LEU A 144 -0.01 -2.13 -3.98
CA LEU A 144 1.26 -1.45 -3.72
C LEU A 144 1.05 -0.03 -3.17
N LEU A 145 0.04 0.69 -3.66
CA LEU A 145 -0.32 2.01 -3.11
C LEU A 145 -0.72 1.92 -1.64
N GLY A 146 -1.68 1.05 -1.31
CA GLY A 146 -2.13 0.89 0.07
C GLY A 146 -1.03 0.38 1.00
N PHE A 147 -0.21 -0.56 0.52
CA PHE A 147 0.96 -1.04 1.24
C PHE A 147 1.93 0.08 1.60
N LEU A 148 2.30 0.95 0.64
CA LEU A 148 3.25 2.03 0.90
C LEU A 148 2.74 2.98 1.99
N VAL A 149 1.44 3.27 2.01
CA VAL A 149 0.82 4.11 3.03
C VAL A 149 0.97 3.48 4.40
N VAL A 150 0.44 2.27 4.61
CA VAL A 150 0.48 1.63 5.93
C VAL A 150 1.91 1.33 6.36
N TYR A 151 2.77 0.88 5.44
CA TYR A 151 4.15 0.57 5.74
C TYR A 151 4.94 1.81 6.15
N HIS A 152 4.78 2.96 5.47
CA HIS A 152 5.58 4.15 5.80
C HIS A 152 4.97 5.05 6.87
N SER A 153 3.72 4.80 7.25
CA SER A 153 3.03 5.58 8.28
C SER A 153 3.04 4.89 9.65
N THR A 154 3.30 3.59 9.73
CA THR A 154 3.26 2.82 11.00
C THR A 154 4.64 2.47 11.54
N PRO A 155 4.79 2.34 12.87
CA PRO A 155 6.01 1.83 13.48
C PRO A 155 6.17 0.33 13.21
N LYS A 156 7.42 -0.10 13.02
CA LYS A 156 7.80 -1.51 12.99
C LYS A 156 8.33 -1.81 14.39
N LEU A 157 7.63 -2.68 15.11
CA LEU A 157 7.97 -3.11 16.46
C LEU A 157 8.62 -4.48 16.40
#